data_AF-T0PRA9-F1
#
_entry.id   AF-T0PRA9-F1
#
_cell.length_a   1.000
_cell.length_b   1.000
_cell.length_c   1.000
_cell.angle_alpha   90.00
_cell.angle_beta   90.00
_cell.angle_gamma   90.00
#
_symmetry.space_group_name_H-M   'P 1'
#
loop_
_entity.id
_entity.type
_entity.pdbx_description
1 polymer ?
#
loop_
_entity_poly.entity_id
_entity_poly.type
_entity_poly.pdbx_seq_one_letter_code
_entity_poly.pdbx_strand_id
1 'polypeptide(L)'
;GIAEAAISGEVDFSTLHTLTDEEIVKKLSALKGVGVWTAEMLLIFSLCRPDVVSFGDLAIRRGMMNLYGLKELPKEKFERYKKRYSPYGTVASLYLWALSVM
;
A
#
# COMPACT_ATOMS: atom_id res chain seq x y z
N GLY A 1 16.10 15.73 1.52
CA GLY A 1 14.81 15.26 2.08
C GLY A 1 13.79 15.20 0.95
N ILE A 2 12.49 14.99 1.21
CA ILE A 2 11.50 14.86 0.11
C ILE A 2 11.43 16.13 -0.76
N ALA A 3 11.41 17.32 -0.15
CA ALA A 3 11.39 18.58 -0.90
C ALA A 3 12.62 18.76 -1.80
N GLU A 4 13.81 18.41 -1.27
CA GLU A 4 15.05 18.44 -2.05
C GLU A 4 14.99 17.48 -3.25
N ALA A 5 14.51 16.25 -3.05
CA ALA A 5 14.38 15.26 -4.12
C ALA A 5 13.40 15.71 -5.22
N ALA A 6 12.38 16.48 -4.87
CA ALA A 6 11.46 17.09 -5.82
C ALA A 6 12.11 18.24 -6.60
N ILE A 7 12.84 19.13 -5.92
CA ILE A 7 13.47 20.31 -6.53
C ILE A 7 14.65 19.92 -7.43
N SER A 8 15.45 18.93 -7.02
CA SER A 8 16.63 18.46 -7.77
C SER A 8 16.29 17.59 -8.97
N GLY A 9 15.04 17.13 -9.09
CA GLY A 9 14.61 16.19 -10.12
C GLY A 9 15.01 14.72 -9.86
N GLU A 10 15.59 14.41 -8.69
CA GLU A 10 15.85 13.03 -8.25
C GLU A 10 14.55 12.20 -8.30
N VAL A 11 13.44 12.81 -7.87
CA VAL A 11 12.09 12.26 -8.05
C VAL A 11 11.22 13.29 -8.75
N ASP A 12 10.93 13.02 -10.02
CA ASP A 12 9.86 13.70 -10.74
C ASP A 12 8.51 13.07 -10.36
N PHE A 13 7.78 13.77 -9.48
CA PHE A 13 6.46 13.33 -9.00
C PHE A 13 5.39 13.38 -10.10
N SER A 14 5.57 14.21 -11.13
CA SER A 14 4.59 14.36 -12.21
C SER A 14 4.53 13.13 -13.12
N THR A 15 5.63 12.38 -13.23
CA THR A 15 5.74 11.18 -14.07
C THR A 15 5.49 9.88 -13.32
N LEU A 16 5.25 9.89 -12.01
CA LEU A 16 5.03 8.65 -11.24
C LEU A 16 3.85 7.81 -11.76
N HIS A 17 2.83 8.44 -12.35
CA HIS A 17 1.68 7.74 -12.91
C HIS A 17 2.03 6.83 -14.12
N THR A 18 3.17 7.06 -14.78
CA THR A 18 3.61 6.24 -15.93
C THR A 18 4.36 4.98 -15.52
N LEU A 19 4.78 4.89 -14.25
CA LEU A 19 5.54 3.76 -13.71
C LEU A 19 4.61 2.65 -13.22
N THR A 20 5.14 1.44 -13.01
CA THR A 20 4.40 0.38 -12.30
C THR A 20 4.34 0.64 -10.80
N ASP A 21 3.43 -0.03 -10.11
CA ASP A 21 3.27 0.10 -8.66
C ASP A 21 4.58 -0.31 -7.93
N GLU A 22 5.24 -1.36 -8.38
CA GLU A 22 6.53 -1.81 -7.83
C GLU A 22 7.65 -0.79 -8.04
N GLU A 23 7.71 -0.17 -9.21
CA GLU A 23 8.70 0.86 -9.52
C GLU A 23 8.52 2.10 -8.65
N ILE A 24 7.27 2.53 -8.45
CA ILE A 24 6.94 3.68 -7.59
C ILE A 24 7.31 3.36 -6.14
N VAL A 25 6.92 2.19 -5.63
CA VAL A 25 7.26 1.78 -4.25
C VAL A 25 8.77 1.75 -4.06
N LYS A 26 9.52 1.16 -5.00
CA LYS A 26 10.99 1.11 -4.95
C LYS A 26 11.60 2.52 -4.98
N LYS A 27 11.13 3.38 -5.90
CA LYS A 27 11.64 4.76 -6.03
C LYS A 27 11.35 5.59 -4.78
N LEU A 28 10.11 5.59 -4.30
CA LEU A 28 9.71 6.41 -3.15
C LEU A 28 10.33 5.92 -1.84
N SER A 29 10.41 4.61 -1.62
CA SER A 29 10.99 4.04 -0.39
C SER A 29 12.52 4.19 -0.28
N ALA A 30 13.20 4.62 -1.35
CA ALA A 30 14.61 5.01 -1.30
C ALA A 30 14.82 6.38 -0.63
N LEU A 31 13.78 7.22 -0.54
CA LEU A 31 13.84 8.51 0.12
C LEU A 31 13.93 8.36 1.63
N LYS A 32 14.88 9.06 2.25
CA LYS A 32 15.05 9.08 3.71
C LYS A 32 13.74 9.50 4.39
N GLY A 33 13.17 8.61 5.21
CA GLY A 33 11.93 8.82 5.95
C GLY A 33 10.66 8.28 5.27
N VAL A 34 10.77 7.69 4.08
CA VAL A 34 9.66 7.06 3.38
C VAL A 34 9.84 5.54 3.40
N GLY A 35 8.92 4.84 4.06
CA GLY A 35 8.88 3.37 4.04
C GLY A 35 8.00 2.82 2.92
N VAL A 36 8.03 1.50 2.73
CA VAL A 36 7.14 0.80 1.78
C VAL A 36 5.67 1.12 2.05
N TRP A 37 5.23 1.05 3.31
CA TRP A 37 3.85 1.38 3.68
C TRP A 37 3.46 2.81 3.27
N THR A 38 4.34 3.80 3.50
CA THR A 38 4.08 5.19 3.09
C THR A 38 3.95 5.32 1.58
N ALA A 39 4.77 4.61 0.80
CA ALA A 39 4.66 4.60 -0.65
C ALA A 39 3.35 3.94 -1.12
N GLU A 40 2.94 2.84 -0.50
CA GLU A 40 1.65 2.17 -0.77
C GLU A 40 0.45 3.08 -0.44
N MET A 41 0.51 3.88 0.63
CA MET A 41 -0.53 4.87 0.92
C MET A 41 -0.62 5.94 -0.18
N LEU A 42 0.52 6.35 -0.75
CA LEU A 42 0.58 7.26 -1.89
C LEU A 42 -0.04 6.64 -3.15
N LEU A 43 0.19 5.34 -3.39
CA LEU A 43 -0.48 4.62 -4.48
C LEU A 43 -2.01 4.70 -4.36
N ILE A 44 -2.55 4.49 -3.16
CA ILE A 44 -4.00 4.50 -2.91
C ILE A 44 -4.57 5.92 -3.00
N PHE A 45 -4.06 6.85 -2.20
CA PHE A 45 -4.73 8.13 -1.95
C PHE A 45 -4.32 9.27 -2.88
N SER A 46 -3.18 9.14 -3.56
CA SER A 46 -2.66 10.19 -4.44
C SER A 46 -2.63 9.77 -5.90
N LEU A 47 -2.31 8.50 -6.19
CA LEU A 47 -2.19 7.98 -7.55
C LEU A 47 -3.39 7.13 -7.98
N CYS A 48 -4.39 6.96 -7.12
CA CYS A 48 -5.62 6.22 -7.39
C CYS A 48 -5.38 4.81 -7.98
N ARG A 49 -4.30 4.13 -7.56
CA ARG A 49 -4.00 2.77 -8.03
C ARG A 49 -5.07 1.81 -7.51
N PRO A 50 -5.64 0.94 -8.36
CA PRO A 50 -6.83 0.16 -8.00
C PRO A 50 -6.53 -1.09 -7.17
N ASP A 51 -5.29 -1.60 -7.18
CA ASP A 51 -4.97 -2.95 -6.70
C ASP A 51 -3.95 -3.03 -5.55
N VAL A 52 -4.09 -2.15 -4.55
CA VAL A 52 -3.13 -2.07 -3.43
C VAL A 52 -3.71 -2.66 -2.14
N VAL A 53 -3.00 -3.63 -1.56
CA VAL A 53 -3.26 -4.19 -0.22
C VAL A 53 -1.93 -4.28 0.52
N SER A 54 -1.76 -3.45 1.56
CA SER A 54 -0.50 -3.31 2.28
C SER A 54 -0.38 -4.31 3.44
N PHE A 55 0.69 -5.11 3.44
CA PHE A 55 1.03 -5.96 4.59
C PHE A 55 1.57 -5.13 5.78
N GLY A 56 2.19 -3.99 5.48
CA GLY A 56 2.74 -3.08 6.50
C GLY A 56 1.65 -2.38 7.31
N ASP A 57 0.41 -2.39 6.84
CA ASP A 57 -0.71 -1.73 7.48
C ASP A 57 -1.36 -2.63 8.55
N LEU A 58 -1.22 -2.22 9.81
CA LEU A 58 -1.76 -2.97 10.95
C LEU A 58 -3.28 -3.07 10.92
N ALA A 59 -3.97 -2.02 10.46
CA ALA A 59 -5.42 -1.99 10.42
C ALA A 59 -5.97 -2.87 9.30
N ILE A 60 -5.35 -2.90 8.10
CA ILE A 60 -5.67 -3.87 7.04
C ILE A 60 -5.49 -5.30 7.55
N ARG A 61 -4.37 -5.60 8.21
CA ARG A 61 -4.13 -6.94 8.77
C ARG A 61 -5.20 -7.32 9.79
N ARG A 62 -5.55 -6.40 10.69
CA ARG A 62 -6.60 -6.61 11.69
C ARG A 62 -7.98 -6.79 11.04
N GLY A 63 -8.33 -5.96 10.07
CA GLY A 63 -9.57 -6.09 9.30
C GLY A 63 -9.67 -7.43 8.58
N MET A 64 -8.56 -7.92 8.03
CA MET A 64 -8.51 -9.23 7.38
C MET A 64 -8.67 -10.37 8.38
N MET A 65 -8.06 -10.24 9.56
CA MET A 65 -8.24 -11.19 10.65
C MET A 65 -9.69 -11.22 11.13
N ASN A 66 -10.32 -10.07 11.31
CA ASN A 66 -11.73 -9.94 11.69
C ASN A 66 -12.66 -10.55 10.62
N LEU A 67 -12.45 -10.23 9.35
CA LEU A 67 -13.25 -10.73 8.23
C LEU A 67 -13.26 -12.26 8.13
N TYR A 68 -12.10 -12.90 8.36
CA TYR A 68 -11.93 -14.35 8.19
C TYR A 68 -11.86 -15.13 9.51
N GLY A 69 -12.08 -14.48 10.67
CA GLY A 69 -12.03 -15.13 11.98
C GLY A 69 -10.65 -15.70 12.33
N LEU A 70 -9.56 -15.00 11.99
CA LEU A 70 -8.19 -15.48 12.18
C LEU A 70 -7.59 -14.96 13.49
N LYS A 71 -6.92 -15.86 14.23
CA LYS A 71 -6.14 -15.48 15.42
C LYS A 71 -4.78 -14.87 15.07
N GLU A 72 -4.22 -15.24 13.93
CA GLU A 72 -2.96 -14.75 13.41
C GLU A 72 -2.98 -14.66 11.88
N LEU A 73 -2.12 -13.80 11.35
CA LEU A 73 -1.99 -13.56 9.92
C LEU A 73 -0.50 -13.46 9.54
N PRO A 74 0.18 -14.61 9.38
CA PRO A 74 1.53 -14.66 8.83
C PRO A 74 1.54 -14.21 7.36
N LYS A 75 2.72 -13.84 6.86
CA LYS A 75 2.87 -13.20 5.54
C LYS A 75 2.36 -14.10 4.40
N GLU A 76 2.65 -15.40 4.45
CA GLU A 76 2.21 -16.37 3.44
C GLU A 76 0.68 -16.43 3.36
N LYS A 77 0.01 -16.36 4.51
CA LYS A 77 -1.45 -16.37 4.60
C LYS A 77 -2.03 -15.05 4.10
N PHE A 78 -1.43 -13.91 4.45
CA PHE A 78 -1.80 -12.61 3.92
C PHE A 78 -1.74 -12.58 2.39
N GLU A 79 -0.64 -13.05 1.78
CA GLU A 79 -0.48 -13.07 0.32
C GLU A 79 -1.55 -13.92 -0.36
N ARG A 80 -1.97 -15.04 0.26
CA ARG A 80 -3.08 -15.86 -0.26
C ARG A 80 -4.41 -15.12 -0.28
N TYR A 81 -4.72 -14.33 0.76
CA TYR A 81 -5.95 -13.54 0.80
C TYR A 81 -5.88 -12.31 -0.09
N LYS A 82 -4.74 -11.60 -0.10
CA LYS A 82 -4.49 -10.46 -0.97
C LYS A 82 -4.82 -10.77 -2.44
N LYS A 83 -4.40 -11.95 -2.94
CA LYS A 83 -4.70 -12.40 -4.31
C LYS A 83 -6.19 -12.48 -4.64
N ARG A 84 -7.08 -12.62 -3.65
CA ARG A 84 -8.53 -12.69 -3.87
C ARG A 84 -9.16 -11.33 -4.17
N TYR A 85 -8.45 -10.24 -3.85
CA TYR A 85 -8.96 -8.89 -4.01
C TYR A 85 -8.57 -8.26 -5.35
N SER A 86 -7.62 -8.87 -6.07
CA SER A 86 -7.22 -8.39 -7.39
C SER A 86 -8.37 -8.53 -8.40
N PRO A 87 -8.60 -7.53 -9.27
CA PRO A 87 -7.77 -6.33 -9.52
C PRO A 87 -8.18 -5.08 -8.72
N TYR A 88 -8.94 -5.24 -7.63
CA TYR A 88 -9.52 -4.16 -6.83
C TYR A 88 -9.06 -4.20 -5.36
N GLY A 89 -7.79 -4.54 -5.13
CA GLY A 89 -7.15 -4.55 -3.81
C GLY A 89 -7.36 -3.26 -3.02
N THR A 90 -7.34 -2.09 -3.67
CA THR A 90 -7.55 -0.81 -2.98
C THR A 90 -8.96 -0.70 -2.43
N VAL A 91 -9.98 -1.17 -3.17
CA VAL A 91 -11.36 -1.22 -2.67
C VAL A 91 -11.45 -2.16 -1.47
N ALA A 92 -10.80 -3.33 -1.54
CA ALA A 92 -10.75 -4.24 -0.40
C ALA A 92 -10.08 -3.59 0.82
N SER A 93 -8.97 -2.87 0.63
CA SER A 93 -8.27 -2.14 1.71
C SER A 93 -9.19 -1.15 2.43
N LEU A 94 -10.04 -0.42 1.70
CA LEU A 94 -11.04 0.49 2.31
C LEU A 94 -11.99 -0.24 3.26
N TYR A 95 -12.51 -1.40 2.85
CA TYR A 95 -13.39 -2.19 3.70
C TYR A 95 -12.64 -2.89 4.84
N LEU A 96 -11.41 -3.35 4.62
CA LEU A 96 -10.58 -3.93 5.67
C LEU A 96 -10.28 -2.90 6.77
N TRP A 97 -10.00 -1.64 6.42
CA TRP A 97 -9.90 -0.57 7.42
C TRP A 97 -11.21 -0.41 8.22
N ALA A 98 -12.37 -0.42 7.57
CA ALA A 98 -13.66 -0.33 8.27
C ALA A 98 -13.90 -1.51 9.23
N LEU A 99 -13.43 -2.71 8.88
CA LEU A 99 -13.54 -3.91 9.72
C LEU A 99 -12.52 -3.95 10.87
N SER A 100 -11.48 -3.11 10.85
CA SER A 100 -10.37 -3.16 11.82
C SER A 100 -10.75 -2.66 13.22
N VAL A 101 -11.86 -1.94 13.34
CA VAL A 101 -12.35 -1.33 14.59
C VAL A 101 -13.47 -2.15 15.26
N MET A 102 -13.91 -3.25 14.63
CA MET A 102 -14.89 -4.18 15.19
C MET A 102 -14.24 -5.20 16.15
#